data_AF-A0A2V7KNE1-F1
#
_entry.id   AF-A0A2V7KNE1-F1
#
_cell.length_a   1.000
_cell.length_b   1.000
_cell.length_c   1.000
_cell.angle_alpha   90.00
_cell.angle_beta   90.00
_cell.angle_gamma   90.00
#
_symmetry.space_group_name_H-M   'P 1'
#
loop_
_entity.id
_entity.type
_entity.pdbx_description
1 polymer ?
#
loop_
_entity_poly.entity_id
_entity_poly.type
_entity_poly.pdbx_seq_one_letter_code
_entity_poly.pdbx_strand_id
1 'polypeptide(L)'
;MKEPNDALKPGSLPALLVVLTITTGLIDAVSVLGLGRVFTANMTGNIVFLGFALARVPEFSARRSLAALAAFLIGAVIGGRLGTRLDHSRQRWLLRVAVIESSLLFAAALAASGYDSGALAPVARLYALIALTALAMGIRNAT
;
A
#
# COMPACT_ATOMS: atom_id res chain seq x y z
N MET A 1 -3.66 30.52 28.46
CA MET A 1 -3.25 30.66 27.04
C MET A 1 -2.67 29.32 26.62
N LYS A 2 -3.41 28.52 25.84
CA LYS A 2 -3.08 27.12 25.52
C LYS A 2 -2.58 27.08 24.09
N GLU A 3 -1.26 27.07 23.90
CA GLU A 3 -0.62 26.86 22.60
C GLU A 3 -0.66 25.35 22.26
N PRO A 4 -1.28 24.93 21.14
CA PRO A 4 -1.23 23.55 20.69
C PRO A 4 -0.51 23.46 19.35
N ASN A 5 0.81 23.26 19.32
CA ASN A 5 1.49 22.84 18.10
C ASN A 5 2.89 22.21 18.31
N ASP A 6 2.99 21.16 19.12
CA ASP A 6 4.27 20.47 19.38
C ASP A 6 4.63 19.35 18.39
N ALA A 7 3.81 19.13 17.35
CA ALA A 7 3.90 17.91 16.54
C ALA A 7 4.74 18.02 15.26
N LEU A 8 5.49 19.11 15.03
CA LEU A 8 6.38 19.25 13.87
C LEU A 8 7.76 19.81 14.26
N LYS A 9 8.56 19.05 15.02
CA LYS A 9 9.99 19.35 15.21
C LYS A 9 10.82 18.74 14.06
N PRO A 10 11.76 19.47 13.44
CA PRO A 10 12.57 18.98 12.31
C PRO A 10 13.41 17.70 12.58
N GLY A 11 13.57 17.28 13.83
CA GLY A 11 14.18 15.99 14.20
C GLY A 11 13.26 14.76 14.05
N SER A 12 11.95 14.93 13.85
CA SER A 12 11.01 13.80 13.71
C SER A 12 10.82 13.32 12.27
N LEU A 13 11.15 14.15 11.28
CA LEU A 13 11.01 13.81 9.85
C LEU A 13 11.92 12.64 9.44
N PRO A 14 13.21 12.58 9.82
CA PRO A 14 14.07 11.45 9.47
C PRO A 14 13.57 10.14 10.08
N ALA A 15 13.16 10.16 11.36
CA ALA A 15 12.60 8.99 12.02
C ALA A 15 11.31 8.52 11.36
N LEU A 16 10.43 9.45 10.97
CA LEU A 16 9.20 9.15 10.24
C LEU A 16 9.50 8.52 8.88
N LEU A 17 10.44 9.06 8.12
CA LEU A 17 10.86 8.50 6.83
C LEU A 17 11.45 7.10 6.97
N VAL A 18 12.23 6.85 8.02
CA VAL A 18 12.79 5.52 8.33
C VAL A 18 11.67 4.53 8.65
N VAL A 19 10.74 4.89 9.53
CA VAL A 19 9.57 4.05 9.86
C VAL A 19 8.77 3.75 8.60
N LEU A 20 8.44 4.78 7.83
CA LEU A 20 7.71 4.66 6.57
C LEU A 20 8.42 3.71 5.59
N THR A 21 9.76 3.80 5.48
CA THR A 21 10.56 2.93 4.61
C THR A 21 10.53 1.48 5.08
N ILE A 22 10.72 1.24 6.38
CA ILE A 22 10.67 -0.10 6.98
C ILE A 22 9.28 -0.73 6.76
N THR A 23 8.20 0.02 7.03
CA THR A 23 6.83 -0.46 6.82
C THR A 23 6.58 -0.81 5.34
N THR A 24 7.07 0.02 4.42
CA THR A 24 6.97 -0.23 2.96
C THR A 24 7.68 -1.53 2.59
N GLY A 25 8.93 -1.70 3.04
CA GLY A 25 9.72 -2.90 2.76
C GLY A 25 9.11 -4.16 3.35
N LEU A 26 8.53 -4.08 4.56
CA LEU A 26 7.84 -5.21 5.19
C LEU A 26 6.58 -5.62 4.42
N ILE A 27 5.76 -4.65 4.02
CA ILE A 27 4.55 -4.89 3.21
C ILE A 27 4.94 -5.58 1.89
N ASP A 28 6.02 -5.14 1.24
CA ASP A 28 6.51 -5.76 0.00
C ASP A 28 7.07 -7.16 0.22
N ALA A 29 7.84 -7.40 1.29
CA ALA A 29 8.36 -8.73 1.61
C ALA A 29 7.22 -9.73 1.85
N VAL A 30 6.21 -9.34 2.63
CA VAL A 30 5.00 -10.16 2.89
C VAL A 30 4.21 -10.38 1.62
N SER A 31 4.08 -9.38 0.75
CA SER A 31 3.33 -9.51 -0.51
C SER A 31 4.07 -10.39 -1.53
N VAL A 32 5.39 -10.30 -1.59
CA VAL A 32 6.20 -11.14 -2.48
C VAL A 32 6.16 -12.61 -2.04
N LEU A 33 6.32 -12.87 -0.74
CA LEU A 33 6.39 -14.22 -0.20
C LEU A 33 5.00 -14.86 0.01
N GLY A 34 3.99 -14.08 0.36
CA GLY A 34 2.66 -14.56 0.76
C GLY A 34 1.55 -14.40 -0.28
N LEU A 35 1.68 -13.49 -1.24
CA LEU A 35 0.66 -13.21 -2.27
C LEU A 35 1.07 -13.68 -3.68
N GLY A 36 2.10 -14.51 -3.78
CA GLY A 36 2.56 -15.08 -5.04
C GLY A 36 3.31 -14.07 -5.91
N ARG A 37 4.31 -13.41 -5.32
CA ARG A 37 5.28 -12.50 -5.96
C ARG A 37 4.65 -11.26 -6.59
N VAL A 38 4.04 -10.40 -5.78
CA VAL A 38 3.53 -9.08 -6.19
C VAL A 38 4.09 -8.01 -5.24
N PHE A 39 4.55 -6.88 -5.77
CA PHE A 39 5.01 -5.74 -4.99
C PHE A 39 3.88 -4.74 -4.81
N THR A 40 3.21 -4.72 -3.67
CA THR A 40 2.06 -3.81 -3.47
C THR A 40 2.49 -2.37 -3.19
N ALA A 41 3.73 -2.17 -2.76
CA ALA A 41 4.31 -0.85 -2.50
C ALA A 41 5.29 -0.41 -3.61
N ASN A 42 6.17 -1.29 -4.09
CA ASN A 42 7.12 -0.97 -5.16
C ASN A 42 6.54 -1.27 -6.55
N MET A 43 5.65 -0.39 -7.02
CA MET A 43 4.90 -0.50 -8.28
C MET A 43 5.75 -0.72 -9.54
N THR A 44 6.98 -0.20 -9.57
CA THR A 44 7.94 -0.46 -10.66
C THR A 44 8.31 -1.94 -10.75
N GLY A 45 8.39 -2.64 -9.62
CA GLY A 45 8.57 -4.09 -9.57
C GLY A 45 7.40 -4.87 -10.18
N ASN A 46 6.15 -4.40 -10.01
CA ASN A 46 4.99 -5.03 -10.67
C ASN A 46 5.03 -4.89 -12.19
N ILE A 47 5.58 -3.79 -12.71
CA ILE A 47 5.77 -3.61 -14.16
C ILE A 47 6.81 -4.61 -14.68
N VAL A 48 7.90 -4.83 -13.94
CA VAL A 48 8.90 -5.87 -14.26
C VAL A 48 8.28 -7.27 -14.21
N PHE A 49 7.51 -7.59 -13.17
CA PHE A 49 6.80 -8.88 -13.06
C PHE A 49 5.76 -9.08 -14.16
N LEU A 50 5.08 -8.01 -14.59
CA LEU A 50 4.21 -8.06 -15.76
C LEU A 50 5.01 -8.37 -17.03
N GLY A 51 6.21 -7.78 -17.19
CA GLY A 51 7.14 -8.12 -18.26
C GLY A 51 7.56 -9.59 -18.27
N PHE A 52 7.92 -10.16 -17.12
CA PHE A 52 8.24 -11.58 -17.00
C PHE A 52 7.03 -12.49 -17.25
N ALA A 53 5.84 -12.08 -16.82
CA ALA A 53 4.61 -12.80 -17.09
C ALA A 53 4.23 -12.78 -18.59
N LEU A 54 4.44 -11.65 -19.28
CA LEU A 54 4.29 -11.54 -20.72
C LEU A 54 5.31 -12.39 -21.48
N ALA A 55 6.52 -12.55 -20.93
CA ALA A 55 7.53 -13.50 -21.39
C ALA A 55 7.23 -14.98 -21.05
N ARG A 56 6.04 -15.27 -20.48
CA ARG A 56 5.55 -16.61 -20.10
C ARG A 56 6.42 -17.35 -19.07
N VAL A 57 7.05 -16.63 -18.15
CA VAL A 57 7.76 -17.27 -17.02
C VAL A 57 6.73 -17.89 -16.06
N PRO A 58 6.81 -19.21 -15.74
CA PRO A 58 5.76 -19.96 -15.04
C PRO A 58 5.37 -19.44 -13.64
N GLU A 59 6.26 -18.66 -13.03
CA GLU A 59 6.17 -18.22 -11.63
C GLU A 59 5.44 -16.88 -11.46
N PHE A 60 5.15 -16.15 -12.55
CA PHE A 60 4.59 -14.79 -12.51
C PHE A 60 3.18 -14.71 -13.08
N SER A 61 2.28 -14.04 -12.35
CA SER A 61 0.89 -13.88 -12.75
C SER A 61 0.56 -12.45 -13.19
N ALA A 62 0.45 -12.25 -14.50
CA ALA A 62 0.08 -10.96 -15.09
C ALA A 62 -1.22 -10.38 -14.51
N ARG A 63 -2.21 -11.24 -14.22
CA ARG A 63 -3.51 -10.85 -13.65
C ARG A 63 -3.37 -10.23 -12.25
N ARG A 64 -2.47 -10.76 -11.42
CA ARG A 64 -2.24 -10.24 -10.06
C ARG A 64 -1.49 -8.92 -10.09
N SER A 65 -0.45 -8.79 -10.93
CA SER A 65 0.28 -7.53 -11.12
C SER A 65 -0.61 -6.43 -11.69
N LEU A 66 -1.48 -6.75 -12.64
CA LEU A 66 -2.44 -5.79 -13.20
C LEU A 66 -3.47 -5.34 -12.17
N ALA A 67 -3.98 -6.26 -11.34
CA ALA A 67 -4.90 -5.92 -10.25
C ALA A 67 -4.24 -5.00 -9.22
N ALA A 68 -2.99 -5.26 -8.84
CA ALA A 68 -2.22 -4.42 -7.93
C ALA A 68 -2.01 -3.00 -8.52
N LEU A 69 -1.59 -2.91 -9.79
CA LEU A 69 -1.40 -1.64 -10.49
C LEU A 69 -2.70 -0.83 -10.55
N ALA A 70 -3.82 -1.47 -10.92
CA ALA A 70 -5.11 -0.80 -11.00
C ALA A 70 -5.57 -0.27 -9.64
N ALA A 71 -5.48 -1.09 -8.59
CA ALA A 71 -5.87 -0.71 -7.23
C ALA A 71 -5.03 0.47 -6.69
N PHE A 72 -3.72 0.45 -6.92
CA PHE A 72 -2.85 1.57 -6.54
C PHE A 72 -3.13 2.84 -7.31
N LEU A 73 -3.34 2.76 -8.63
CA LEU A 73 -3.67 3.95 -9.42
C LEU A 73 -4.96 4.59 -8.93
N ILE A 74 -5.97 3.78 -8.61
CA ILE A 74 -7.22 4.25 -7.99
C ILE A 74 -6.91 4.93 -6.65
N GLY A 75 -6.10 4.31 -5.79
CA GLY A 75 -5.69 4.87 -4.50
C GLY A 75 -4.96 6.20 -4.63
N ALA A 76 -4.02 6.30 -5.56
CA ALA A 76 -3.25 7.51 -5.82
C ALA A 76 -4.13 8.65 -6.34
N VAL A 77 -5.08 8.37 -7.23
CA VAL A 77 -6.05 9.35 -7.71
C VAL A 77 -6.96 9.83 -6.57
N ILE A 78 -7.43 8.91 -5.72
CA ILE A 78 -8.26 9.25 -4.55
C ILE A 78 -7.47 10.11 -3.55
N GLY A 79 -6.25 9.69 -3.20
CA GLY A 79 -5.36 10.42 -2.29
C GLY A 79 -5.03 11.82 -2.80
N GLY A 80 -4.66 11.95 -4.07
CA GLY A 80 -4.36 13.26 -4.68
C GLY A 80 -5.57 14.18 -4.77
N ARG A 81 -6.75 13.65 -5.10
CA ARG A 81 -8.01 14.45 -5.14
C ARG A 81 -8.47 14.88 -3.75
N LEU A 82 -8.30 14.04 -2.74
CA LEU A 82 -8.64 14.38 -1.36
C LEU A 82 -7.64 15.40 -0.80
N GLY A 83 -6.34 15.25 -1.09
CA GLY A 83 -5.29 16.19 -0.68
C GLY A 83 -5.51 17.59 -1.24
N THR A 84 -5.84 17.70 -2.52
CA THR A 84 -6.13 19.00 -3.17
C THR A 84 -7.41 19.68 -2.68
N ARG A 85 -8.40 18.91 -2.20
CA ARG A 85 -9.71 19.46 -1.73
C ARG A 85 -9.75 19.77 -0.23
N LEU A 86 -8.93 19.10 0.58
CA LEU A 86 -9.00 19.17 2.05
C LEU A 86 -7.83 19.96 2.67
N ASP A 87 -7.09 20.72 1.85
CA ASP A 87 -5.79 21.34 2.14
C ASP A 87 -5.84 22.57 3.08
N HIS A 88 -6.54 22.46 4.22
CA HIS A 88 -6.58 23.53 5.23
C HIS A 88 -5.47 23.38 6.30
N SER A 89 -4.76 22.25 6.34
CA SER A 89 -3.56 22.03 7.17
C SER A 89 -2.90 20.70 6.79
N ARG A 90 -1.66 20.77 6.29
CA ARG A 90 -0.85 19.62 5.88
C ARG A 90 -0.74 18.54 6.96
N GLN A 91 -0.67 18.93 8.23
CA GLN A 91 -0.56 17.99 9.34
C GLN A 91 -1.86 17.20 9.59
N ARG A 92 -3.02 17.86 9.52
CA ARG A 92 -4.32 17.18 9.63
C ARG A 92 -4.57 16.26 8.45
N TRP A 93 -4.09 16.65 7.27
CA TRP A 93 -4.14 15.82 6.07
C TRP A 93 -3.30 14.55 6.24
N LEU A 94 -2.03 14.66 6.64
CA LEU A 94 -1.14 13.52 6.89
C LEU A 94 -1.71 12.56 7.95
N LEU A 95 -2.31 13.07 9.03
CA LEU A 95 -2.96 12.24 10.04
C LEU A 95 -4.18 11.49 9.50
N ARG A 96 -5.01 12.13 8.66
CA ARG A 96 -6.16 11.47 8.01
C ARG A 96 -5.70 10.35 7.09
N VAL A 97 -4.65 10.60 6.33
CA VAL A 97 -4.05 9.63 5.40
C VAL A 97 -3.49 8.44 6.17
N ALA A 98 -2.77 8.68 7.27
CA ALA A 98 -2.25 7.62 8.14
C ALA A 98 -3.37 6.76 8.75
N VAL A 99 -4.51 7.35 9.11
CA VAL A 99 -5.69 6.61 9.61
C VAL A 99 -6.33 5.78 8.50
N ILE A 100 -6.50 6.34 7.30
CA ILE A 100 -7.04 5.63 6.15
C ILE A 100 -6.14 4.45 5.77
N GLU A 101 -4.83 4.68 5.67
CA GLU A 101 -3.83 3.63 5.41
C GLU A 101 -3.90 2.54 6.49
N SER A 102 -3.84 2.92 7.78
CA SER A 102 -3.86 1.96 8.89
C SER A 102 -5.14 1.13 8.90
N SER A 103 -6.30 1.75 8.61
CA SER A 103 -7.58 1.03 8.55
C SER A 103 -7.67 0.06 7.37
N LEU A 104 -7.15 0.43 6.20
CA LEU A 104 -7.08 -0.45 5.04
C LEU A 104 -6.12 -1.62 5.28
N LEU A 105 -4.96 -1.38 5.89
CA LEU A 105 -4.00 -2.43 6.25
C LEU A 105 -4.56 -3.34 7.34
N PHE A 106 -5.30 -2.80 8.30
CA PHE A 106 -5.98 -3.60 9.32
C PHE A 106 -7.09 -4.47 8.71
N ALA A 107 -7.89 -3.94 7.79
CA ALA A 107 -8.87 -4.71 7.04
C ALA A 107 -8.22 -5.82 6.20
N ALA A 108 -7.06 -5.55 5.59
CA ALA A 108 -6.27 -6.57 4.90
C ALA A 108 -5.78 -7.65 5.89
N ALA A 109 -5.28 -7.28 7.06
CA ALA A 109 -4.87 -8.23 8.09
C ALA A 109 -6.04 -9.12 8.56
N LEU A 110 -7.24 -8.56 8.74
CA LEU A 110 -8.44 -9.34 9.04
C LEU A 110 -8.81 -10.29 7.89
N ALA A 111 -8.75 -9.81 6.65
CA ALA A 111 -9.01 -10.63 5.46
C ALA A 111 -7.98 -11.76 5.26
N ALA A 112 -6.78 -11.63 5.84
CA ALA A 112 -5.76 -12.67 5.86
C ALA A 112 -6.07 -13.81 6.85
N SER A 113 -7.03 -13.64 7.77
CA SER A 113 -7.40 -14.70 8.71
C SER A 113 -7.96 -15.93 7.97
N GLY A 114 -7.27 -17.07 8.11
CA GLY A 114 -7.60 -18.31 7.41
C GLY A 114 -7.31 -18.29 5.89
N TYR A 115 -6.44 -17.39 5.42
CA TYR A 115 -5.85 -17.47 4.09
C TYR A 115 -4.66 -18.43 4.10
N ASP A 116 -4.64 -19.37 3.16
CA ASP A 116 -3.51 -20.29 2.97
C ASP A 116 -2.54 -19.69 1.93
N SER A 117 -1.39 -19.23 2.41
CA SER A 117 -0.33 -18.67 1.57
C SER A 117 0.41 -19.71 0.74
N GLY A 118 0.39 -20.99 1.15
CA GLY A 118 0.99 -22.09 0.39
C GLY A 118 0.10 -22.53 -0.78
N ALA A 119 -1.22 -22.57 -0.56
CA ALA A 119 -2.19 -22.92 -1.61
C ALA A 119 -2.67 -21.71 -2.44
N LEU A 120 -2.33 -20.48 -2.03
CA LEU A 120 -2.85 -19.22 -2.60
C LEU A 120 -4.40 -19.20 -2.66
N ALA A 121 -5.03 -19.81 -1.66
CA ALA A 121 -6.46 -20.05 -1.59
C ALA A 121 -7.07 -19.51 -0.29
N PRO A 122 -8.31 -18.98 -0.33
CA PRO A 122 -9.15 -18.76 -1.50
C PRO A 122 -8.64 -17.61 -2.39
N VAL A 123 -8.75 -17.76 -3.71
CA VAL A 123 -8.31 -16.76 -4.71
C VAL A 123 -8.98 -15.40 -4.49
N ALA A 124 -10.25 -15.39 -4.05
CA ALA A 124 -10.96 -14.15 -3.74
C ALA A 124 -10.29 -13.35 -2.61
N ARG A 125 -9.78 -14.03 -1.56
CA ARG A 125 -9.06 -13.39 -0.46
C ARG A 125 -7.70 -12.88 -0.92
N LEU A 126 -7.00 -13.62 -1.77
CA LEU A 126 -5.76 -13.17 -2.40
C LEU A 126 -5.94 -11.83 -3.14
N TYR A 127 -6.96 -11.72 -4.00
CA TYR A 127 -7.23 -10.46 -4.71
C TYR A 127 -7.69 -9.35 -3.77
N ALA A 128 -8.46 -9.66 -2.72
CA ALA A 128 -8.84 -8.68 -1.71
C ALA A 128 -7.62 -8.12 -0.97
N LEU A 129 -6.68 -8.98 -0.58
CA LEU A 129 -5.42 -8.58 0.05
C LEU A 129 -4.60 -7.68 -0.87
N ILE A 130 -4.39 -8.08 -2.12
CA ILE A 130 -3.67 -7.29 -3.13
C ILE A 130 -4.35 -5.93 -3.33
N ALA A 131 -5.68 -5.90 -3.46
CA ALA A 131 -6.42 -4.66 -3.71
C ALA A 131 -6.34 -3.71 -2.52
N LEU A 132 -6.56 -4.21 -1.30
CA LEU A 132 -6.55 -3.40 -0.07
C LEU A 132 -5.18 -2.79 0.21
N THR A 133 -4.11 -3.59 0.11
CA THR A 133 -2.75 -3.09 0.36
C THR A 133 -2.28 -2.15 -0.74
N ALA A 134 -2.55 -2.45 -2.02
CA ALA A 134 -2.20 -1.57 -3.13
C ALA A 134 -2.95 -0.24 -3.08
N LEU A 135 -4.25 -0.25 -2.71
CA LEU A 135 -5.04 0.98 -2.48
C LEU A 135 -4.43 1.84 -1.37
N ALA A 136 -4.10 1.22 -0.23
CA ALA A 136 -3.50 1.93 0.91
C ALA A 136 -2.18 2.61 0.52
N MET A 137 -1.30 1.88 -0.16
CA MET A 137 -0.03 2.41 -0.65
C MET A 137 -0.23 3.51 -1.71
N GLY A 138 -1.22 3.38 -2.59
CA GLY A 138 -1.56 4.40 -3.58
C GLY A 138 -1.98 5.71 -2.94
N ILE A 139 -2.88 5.64 -1.96
CA ILE A 139 -3.35 6.82 -1.21
C ILE A 139 -2.18 7.51 -0.52
N ARG A 140 -1.32 6.75 0.16
CA ARG A 140 -0.13 7.28 0.83
C ARG A 140 0.88 7.90 -0.12
N ASN A 141 1.08 7.33 -1.31
CA ASN A 141 2.06 7.84 -2.28
C ASN A 141 1.64 9.19 -2.90
N ALA A 142 0.37 9.56 -2.79
CA ALA A 142 -0.16 10.81 -3.34
C ALA A 142 -0.11 12.01 -2.37
N THR A 143 0.52 11.86 -1.20
CA THR A 143 0.53 12.84 -0.10
C THR A 143 1.92 13.23 0.32
#